data_AF-A0A1Y2CR30-F1
#
_entry.id   AF-A0A1Y2CR30-F1
#
_cell.length_a   1.000
_cell.length_b   1.000
_cell.length_c   1.000
_cell.angle_alpha   90.00
_cell.angle_beta   90.00
_cell.angle_gamma   90.00
#
_symmetry.space_group_name_H-M   'P 1'
#
loop_
_entity.id
_entity.type
_entity.pdbx_description
1 polymer ?
#
loop_
_entity_poly.entity_id
_entity_poly.type
_entity_poly.pdbx_seq_one_letter_code
_entity_poly.pdbx_strand_id
1 'polypeptide(L)'
;MTSTGRNVYLRLAPEMNGEWFVYGKQPDAFIALWKRAYSIVNKISPTVAFVWSPNFNGPSNDEPYEPYWPGADYVDWVGVSVYWKGSIYDFPWIHNTNAPSDYVAQLIDAAPGPEGGPDSIYQYAVRYNKPFVISECASTFHMGKLNADGSSTPLDAGIGRTQTIMSFWNSFLFNPTFLANYPLLKMVFAFEMFKVEDNNTENDYRATVDASTLAAFSAGLKQLDASGAVQWASGGRGIPVAPGAPAVATSSNRTLSTISVSVTATISSDTSTGSVSTTIPVSETSSAIGSAVAANAKSGSVSLMNGMFGFIATFISFLIL
;
A
#
# COMPACT_ATOMS: atom_id res chain seq x y z
N MET A 1 -20.31 16.62 0.08
CA MET A 1 -20.83 15.65 -0.89
C MET A 1 -21.09 14.34 -0.18
N THR A 2 -22.24 13.73 -0.44
CA THR A 2 -22.67 12.42 0.07
C THR A 2 -21.76 11.33 -0.48
N SER A 3 -21.30 10.42 0.39
CA SER A 3 -20.37 9.32 0.08
C SER A 3 -20.59 8.69 -1.29
N THR A 4 -19.52 8.24 -1.95
CA THR A 4 -19.56 7.47 -3.21
C THR A 4 -20.37 6.16 -3.13
N GLY A 5 -20.91 5.82 -1.95
CA GLY A 5 -21.55 4.54 -1.65
C GLY A 5 -20.56 3.37 -1.62
N ARG A 6 -19.26 3.64 -1.87
CA ARG A 6 -18.21 2.63 -1.88
C ARG A 6 -17.67 2.42 -0.47
N ASN A 7 -17.55 1.17 -0.06
CA ASN A 7 -17.13 0.79 1.29
C ASN A 7 -15.75 0.15 1.33
N VAL A 8 -15.27 -0.32 0.17
CA VAL A 8 -13.98 -1.01 0.03
C VAL A 8 -13.34 -0.52 -1.26
N TYR A 9 -12.04 -0.22 -1.20
CA TYR A 9 -11.20 0.08 -2.35
C TYR A 9 -10.29 -1.12 -2.59
N LEU A 10 -10.50 -1.82 -3.70
CA LEU A 10 -9.74 -3.00 -4.09
C LEU A 10 -8.66 -2.61 -5.08
N ARG A 11 -7.41 -2.61 -4.62
CA ARG A 11 -6.22 -2.44 -5.45
C ARG A 11 -5.65 -3.82 -5.79
N LEU A 12 -6.28 -4.49 -6.76
CA LEU A 12 -5.91 -5.85 -7.18
C LEU A 12 -4.63 -5.83 -8.04
N ALA A 13 -3.68 -6.74 -7.77
CA ALA A 13 -2.43 -6.86 -8.54
C ALA A 13 -1.75 -5.50 -8.79
N PRO A 14 -1.41 -4.75 -7.72
CA PRO A 14 -0.79 -3.44 -7.82
C PRO A 14 0.54 -3.50 -8.58
N GLU A 15 0.93 -2.39 -9.23
CA GLU A 15 2.25 -2.29 -9.87
C GLU A 15 2.55 -3.44 -10.86
N MET A 16 1.51 -3.91 -11.54
CA MET A 16 1.56 -4.96 -12.56
C MET A 16 2.58 -4.71 -13.69
N ASN A 17 3.00 -3.46 -13.88
CA ASN A 17 4.02 -3.05 -14.85
C ASN A 17 5.48 -3.23 -14.35
N GLY A 18 5.68 -3.52 -13.06
CA GLY A 18 6.98 -3.82 -12.46
C GLY A 18 7.41 -5.29 -12.63
N GLU A 19 8.66 -5.60 -12.26
CA GLU A 19 9.25 -6.95 -12.35
C GLU A 19 9.44 -7.66 -11.00
N TRP A 20 9.05 -7.02 -9.90
CA TRP A 20 9.23 -7.54 -8.54
C TRP A 20 8.11 -8.46 -8.07
N PHE A 21 7.01 -8.55 -8.82
CA PHE A 21 5.92 -9.48 -8.55
C PHE A 21 5.85 -10.58 -9.62
N VAL A 22 5.45 -11.79 -9.21
CA VAL A 22 5.28 -12.95 -10.12
C VAL A 22 4.23 -12.75 -11.20
N TYR A 23 3.29 -11.82 -10.98
CA TYR A 23 2.27 -11.43 -11.96
C TYR A 23 2.69 -10.21 -12.80
N GLY A 24 3.84 -9.62 -12.51
CA GLY A 24 4.35 -8.44 -13.19
C GLY A 24 4.75 -8.74 -14.64
N LYS A 25 4.83 -7.69 -15.46
CA LYS A 25 5.23 -7.77 -16.89
C LYS A 25 4.35 -8.66 -17.77
N GLN A 26 3.08 -8.86 -17.40
CA GLN A 26 2.15 -9.75 -18.09
C GLN A 26 0.85 -9.03 -18.44
N PRO A 27 0.86 -8.09 -19.41
CA PRO A 27 -0.29 -7.24 -19.72
C PRO A 27 -1.56 -8.02 -20.07
N ASP A 28 -1.49 -8.96 -21.01
CA ASP A 28 -2.68 -9.73 -21.44
C ASP A 28 -3.29 -10.54 -20.28
N ALA A 29 -2.45 -11.19 -19.48
CA ALA A 29 -2.90 -11.98 -18.32
C ALA A 29 -3.49 -11.08 -17.24
N PHE A 30 -2.88 -9.92 -16.99
CA PHE A 30 -3.40 -8.91 -16.08
C PHE A 30 -4.77 -8.41 -16.51
N ILE A 31 -4.96 -8.05 -17.79
CA ILE A 31 -6.24 -7.57 -18.33
C ILE A 31 -7.33 -8.63 -18.19
N ALA A 32 -7.02 -9.89 -18.54
CA ALA A 32 -7.95 -11.00 -18.41
C ALA A 32 -8.37 -11.24 -16.95
N LEU A 33 -7.41 -11.22 -16.02
CA LEU A 33 -7.66 -11.33 -14.57
C LEU A 33 -8.54 -10.17 -14.08
N TRP A 34 -8.16 -8.94 -14.42
CA TRP A 34 -8.82 -7.72 -13.98
C TRP A 34 -10.28 -7.68 -14.41
N LYS A 35 -10.56 -7.84 -15.71
CA LYS A 35 -11.93 -7.81 -16.24
C LYS A 35 -12.79 -8.92 -15.63
N ARG A 36 -12.24 -10.12 -15.42
CA ARG A 36 -12.94 -11.22 -14.76
C ARG A 36 -13.28 -10.88 -13.30
N ALA A 37 -12.29 -10.40 -12.54
CA ALA A 37 -12.47 -10.02 -11.14
C ALA A 37 -13.49 -8.88 -11.00
N TYR A 38 -13.36 -7.81 -11.79
CA TYR A 38 -14.31 -6.71 -11.84
C TYR A 38 -15.74 -7.21 -12.10
N SER A 39 -15.93 -8.03 -13.14
CA SER A 39 -17.26 -8.53 -13.51
C SER A 39 -17.92 -9.34 -12.39
N ILE A 40 -17.15 -10.18 -11.71
CA ILE A 40 -17.65 -11.01 -10.60
C ILE A 40 -17.97 -10.14 -9.38
N VAL A 41 -17.02 -9.30 -8.97
CA VAL A 41 -17.16 -8.48 -7.75
C VAL A 41 -18.25 -7.44 -7.92
N ASN A 42 -18.32 -6.75 -9.06
CA ASN A 42 -19.35 -5.74 -9.31
C ASN A 42 -20.77 -6.34 -9.30
N LYS A 43 -20.94 -7.59 -9.74
CA LYS A 43 -22.21 -8.32 -9.66
C LYS A 43 -22.63 -8.66 -8.23
N ILE A 44 -21.67 -8.98 -7.35
CA ILE A 44 -21.93 -9.43 -5.98
C ILE A 44 -22.00 -8.23 -5.01
N SER A 45 -21.09 -7.28 -5.16
CA SER A 45 -20.94 -6.10 -4.32
C SER A 45 -20.53 -4.89 -5.17
N PRO A 46 -21.49 -4.18 -5.78
CA PRO A 46 -21.21 -2.97 -6.57
C PRO A 46 -20.65 -1.81 -5.72
N THR A 47 -20.59 -1.98 -4.39
CA THR A 47 -19.99 -1.02 -3.45
C THR A 47 -18.47 -1.17 -3.31
N VAL A 48 -17.84 -2.16 -3.95
CA VAL A 48 -16.38 -2.28 -4.01
C VAL A 48 -15.87 -1.45 -5.18
N ALA A 49 -14.95 -0.51 -4.95
CA ALA A 49 -14.29 0.28 -5.98
C ALA A 49 -13.00 -0.40 -6.44
N PHE A 50 -12.80 -0.56 -7.74
CA PHE A 50 -11.55 -1.07 -8.32
C PHE A 50 -10.55 0.06 -8.57
N VAL A 51 -9.36 -0.07 -7.98
CA VAL A 51 -8.27 0.92 -8.05
C VAL A 51 -7.17 0.41 -8.96
N TRP A 52 -7.16 0.85 -10.22
CA TRP A 52 -6.11 0.51 -11.18
C TRP A 52 -4.87 1.36 -10.88
N SER A 53 -3.79 0.71 -10.47
CA SER A 53 -2.65 1.40 -9.88
C SER A 53 -1.31 0.79 -10.30
N PRO A 54 -0.82 1.14 -11.50
CA PRO A 54 0.55 0.84 -11.90
C PRO A 54 1.58 1.57 -11.02
N ASN A 55 2.85 1.16 -11.13
CA ASN A 55 3.97 1.97 -10.67
C ASN A 55 4.22 3.11 -11.67
N PHE A 56 4.79 4.25 -11.23
CA PHE A 56 5.05 5.41 -12.09
C PHE A 56 6.06 5.12 -13.22
N ASN A 57 6.90 4.09 -13.05
CA ASN A 57 7.81 3.63 -14.09
C ASN A 57 7.64 2.12 -14.34
N GLY A 58 8.09 1.69 -15.51
CA GLY A 58 8.22 0.28 -15.89
C GLY A 58 9.67 -0.02 -16.28
N PRO A 59 10.16 -1.27 -16.18
CA PRO A 59 11.59 -1.57 -16.34
C PRO A 59 12.20 -1.32 -17.73
N SER A 60 11.39 -0.89 -18.69
CA SER A 60 11.82 -0.62 -20.07
C SER A 60 11.33 0.72 -20.63
N ASN A 61 10.70 1.60 -19.83
CA ASN A 61 10.29 2.98 -20.19
C ASN A 61 9.48 3.20 -21.49
N ASP A 62 9.13 2.16 -22.24
CA ASP A 62 8.59 2.36 -23.60
C ASP A 62 7.06 2.42 -23.68
N GLU A 63 6.32 2.08 -22.60
CA GLU A 63 4.86 2.30 -22.43
C GLU A 63 4.41 1.69 -21.07
N PRO A 64 4.55 2.39 -19.94
CA PRO A 64 4.36 1.81 -18.61
C PRO A 64 2.89 1.50 -18.26
N TYR A 65 1.92 2.06 -19.01
CA TYR A 65 0.51 2.05 -18.60
C TYR A 65 -0.44 1.42 -19.61
N GLU A 66 -0.36 1.80 -20.89
CA GLU A 66 -1.39 1.43 -21.86
C GLU A 66 -1.56 -0.09 -22.05
N PRO A 67 -0.48 -0.89 -22.12
CA PRO A 67 -0.61 -2.35 -22.16
C PRO A 67 -1.39 -2.95 -20.99
N TYR A 68 -1.48 -2.24 -19.86
CA TYR A 68 -2.17 -2.68 -18.64
C TYR A 68 -3.52 -1.99 -18.42
N TRP A 69 -3.99 -1.14 -19.35
CA TRP A 69 -5.26 -0.44 -19.19
C TRP A 69 -6.47 -1.34 -19.53
N PRO A 70 -7.33 -1.72 -18.56
CA PRO A 70 -8.47 -2.62 -18.82
C PRO A 70 -9.65 -1.92 -19.51
N GLY A 71 -9.59 -0.60 -19.70
CA GLY A 71 -10.70 0.21 -20.18
C GLY A 71 -11.47 0.89 -19.04
N ALA A 72 -12.03 2.07 -19.33
CA ALA A 72 -12.66 2.95 -18.33
C ALA A 72 -13.87 2.34 -17.62
N ASP A 73 -14.56 1.38 -18.24
CA ASP A 73 -15.71 0.68 -17.66
C ASP A 73 -15.33 -0.31 -16.56
N TYR A 74 -14.06 -0.70 -16.47
CA TYR A 74 -13.54 -1.65 -15.49
C TYR A 74 -12.72 -0.98 -14.38
N VAL A 75 -12.68 0.36 -14.34
CA VAL A 75 -11.87 1.13 -13.40
C VAL A 75 -12.74 2.16 -12.70
N ASP A 76 -12.74 2.13 -11.37
CA ASP A 76 -13.42 3.15 -10.57
C ASP A 76 -12.45 4.28 -10.17
N TRP A 77 -11.19 3.95 -9.90
CA TRP A 77 -10.13 4.87 -9.48
C TRP A 77 -8.83 4.59 -10.23
N VAL A 78 -8.14 5.65 -10.62
CA VAL A 78 -6.76 5.58 -11.14
C VAL A 78 -5.82 5.85 -9.98
N GLY A 79 -4.71 5.11 -9.89
CA GLY A 79 -3.72 5.39 -8.86
C GLY A 79 -2.29 5.09 -9.25
N VAL A 80 -1.38 5.35 -8.33
CA VAL A 80 0.06 5.18 -8.53
C VAL A 80 0.80 5.06 -7.20
N SER A 81 1.91 4.32 -7.20
CA SER A 81 2.88 4.32 -6.09
C SER A 81 3.98 5.35 -6.32
N VAL A 82 4.39 6.06 -5.26
CA VAL A 82 5.36 7.15 -5.32
C VAL A 82 6.29 7.10 -4.11
N TYR A 83 7.58 6.85 -4.34
CA TYR A 83 8.57 6.78 -3.25
C TYR A 83 9.76 7.68 -3.53
N TRP A 84 10.16 8.51 -2.56
CA TRP A 84 11.46 9.17 -2.59
C TRP A 84 12.50 8.32 -1.85
N LYS A 85 13.51 7.86 -2.58
CA LYS A 85 14.66 7.12 -2.03
C LYS A 85 15.99 7.83 -2.28
N GLY A 86 15.97 9.03 -2.86
CA GLY A 86 17.13 9.67 -3.47
C GLY A 86 17.00 9.69 -4.99
N SER A 87 17.87 10.45 -5.66
CA SER A 87 17.78 10.63 -7.10
C SER A 87 17.95 9.30 -7.85
N ILE A 88 17.24 9.09 -8.94
CA ILE A 88 17.39 7.90 -9.79
C ILE A 88 18.83 7.65 -10.27
N TYR A 89 19.69 8.68 -10.28
CA TYR A 89 21.09 8.57 -10.68
C TYR A 89 22.04 8.12 -9.56
N ASP A 90 21.55 8.05 -8.31
CA ASP A 90 22.36 7.82 -7.11
C ASP A 90 22.11 6.43 -6.48
N PHE A 91 21.74 5.43 -7.28
CA PHE A 91 21.68 4.04 -6.82
C PHE A 91 23.08 3.60 -6.33
N PRO A 92 23.24 3.01 -5.12
CA PRO A 92 22.25 2.28 -4.32
C PRO A 92 21.56 3.06 -3.20
N TRP A 93 21.21 4.33 -3.40
CA TRP A 93 20.33 5.15 -2.53
C TRP A 93 20.69 5.02 -1.05
N ILE A 94 21.81 5.62 -0.68
CA ILE A 94 22.37 5.60 0.67
C ILE A 94 22.51 7.01 1.26
N HIS A 95 21.94 8.01 0.58
CA HIS A 95 22.11 9.42 0.90
C HIS A 95 20.76 10.06 1.23
N ASN A 96 20.65 10.56 2.46
CA ASN A 96 19.49 11.31 2.92
C ASN A 96 19.51 12.72 2.30
N THR A 97 18.67 12.93 1.28
CA THR A 97 18.64 14.13 0.42
C THR A 97 17.22 14.67 0.27
N ASN A 98 17.09 15.92 -0.17
CA ASN A 98 15.77 16.52 -0.43
C ASN A 98 15.19 15.91 -1.71
N ALA A 99 13.92 15.53 -1.66
CA ALA A 99 13.13 15.38 -2.88
C ALA A 99 13.04 16.74 -3.60
N PRO A 100 13.04 16.76 -4.95
CA PRO A 100 12.67 17.95 -5.70
C PRO A 100 11.34 18.53 -5.22
N SER A 101 11.20 19.86 -5.21
CA SER A 101 9.97 20.52 -4.74
C SER A 101 8.74 20.20 -5.58
N ASP A 102 8.92 19.70 -6.79
CA ASP A 102 7.91 19.25 -7.74
C ASP A 102 7.96 17.73 -7.97
N TYR A 103 8.65 16.97 -7.11
CA TYR A 103 8.93 15.54 -7.29
C TYR A 103 7.70 14.73 -7.70
N VAL A 104 6.61 14.81 -6.93
CA VAL A 104 5.40 14.02 -7.25
C VAL A 104 4.77 14.44 -8.58
N ALA A 105 4.85 15.72 -8.97
CA ALA A 105 4.36 16.19 -10.26
C ALA A 105 5.16 15.58 -11.42
N GLN A 106 6.49 15.46 -11.26
CA GLN A 106 7.33 14.77 -12.24
C GLN A 106 6.87 13.31 -12.43
N LEU A 107 6.52 12.63 -11.34
CA LEU A 107 6.13 11.22 -11.38
C LEU A 107 4.71 11.00 -11.92
N ILE A 108 3.72 11.79 -11.49
CA ILE A 108 2.31 11.51 -11.83
C ILE A 108 1.89 12.13 -13.16
N ASP A 109 2.55 13.19 -13.59
CA ASP A 109 2.15 13.99 -14.75
C ASP A 109 3.23 14.06 -15.83
N ALA A 110 4.33 13.31 -15.68
CA ALA A 110 5.52 13.43 -16.53
C ALA A 110 5.97 14.90 -16.67
N ALA A 111 5.82 15.69 -15.60
CA ALA A 111 6.31 17.06 -15.58
C ALA A 111 7.84 17.05 -15.81
N PRO A 112 8.40 18.05 -16.49
CA PRO A 112 9.83 18.07 -16.78
C PRO A 112 10.66 17.93 -15.50
N GLY A 113 11.57 16.96 -15.48
CA GLY A 113 12.48 16.78 -14.36
C GLY A 113 13.20 15.44 -14.41
N PRO A 114 14.25 15.29 -13.60
CA PRO A 114 15.11 14.12 -13.63
C PRO A 114 14.44 12.84 -13.15
N GLU A 115 13.36 12.93 -12.36
CA GLU A 115 12.76 11.79 -11.67
C GLU A 115 11.49 11.24 -12.34
N GLY A 116 10.96 11.97 -13.34
CA GLY A 116 9.68 11.65 -13.97
C GLY A 116 9.70 10.40 -14.82
N GLY A 117 8.54 9.74 -14.91
CA GLY A 117 8.30 8.67 -15.87
C GLY A 117 8.11 9.20 -17.30
N PRO A 118 8.14 8.32 -18.31
CA PRO A 118 7.96 8.69 -19.72
C PRO A 118 6.55 9.22 -20.03
N ASP A 119 5.56 8.85 -19.21
CA ASP A 119 4.15 9.15 -19.45
C ASP A 119 3.43 9.66 -18.19
N SER A 120 2.43 10.52 -18.39
CA SER A 120 1.51 10.98 -17.33
C SER A 120 0.51 9.86 -17.00
N ILE A 121 0.50 9.35 -15.77
CA ILE A 121 -0.59 8.47 -15.31
C ILE A 121 -1.85 9.29 -15.00
N TYR A 122 -1.67 10.55 -14.58
CA TYR A 122 -2.75 11.47 -14.28
C TYR A 122 -3.66 11.74 -15.47
N GLN A 123 -3.14 11.65 -16.70
CA GLN A 123 -3.93 11.77 -17.92
C GLN A 123 -5.10 10.77 -18.00
N TYR A 124 -4.98 9.58 -17.41
CA TYR A 124 -6.07 8.60 -17.37
C TYR A 124 -7.21 9.07 -16.46
N ALA A 125 -6.89 9.69 -15.33
CA ALA A 125 -7.89 10.29 -14.45
C ALA A 125 -8.62 11.44 -15.16
N VAL A 126 -7.89 12.32 -15.83
CA VAL A 126 -8.46 13.46 -16.59
C VAL A 126 -9.31 12.97 -17.76
N ARG A 127 -8.76 12.10 -18.62
CA ARG A 127 -9.42 11.61 -19.84
C ARG A 127 -10.73 10.90 -19.56
N TYR A 128 -10.79 10.14 -18.47
CA TYR A 128 -11.96 9.32 -18.13
C TYR A 128 -12.76 9.86 -16.95
N ASN A 129 -12.46 11.08 -16.48
CA ASN A 129 -13.09 11.74 -15.33
C ASN A 129 -13.17 10.80 -14.10
N LYS A 130 -12.04 10.16 -13.77
CA LYS A 130 -11.93 9.24 -12.63
C LYS A 130 -11.21 9.92 -11.48
N PRO A 131 -11.62 9.66 -10.22
CA PRO A 131 -10.83 10.08 -9.07
C PRO A 131 -9.46 9.40 -9.07
N PHE A 132 -8.45 10.15 -8.63
CA PHE A 132 -7.05 9.74 -8.58
C PHE A 132 -6.61 9.50 -7.13
N VAL A 133 -5.79 8.48 -6.93
CA VAL A 133 -5.23 8.12 -5.63
C VAL A 133 -3.72 7.88 -5.72
N ILE A 134 -2.95 8.54 -4.87
CA ILE A 134 -1.57 8.10 -4.60
C ILE A 134 -1.69 6.95 -3.60
N SER A 135 -1.65 5.73 -4.14
CA SER A 135 -2.12 4.51 -3.48
C SER A 135 -1.08 3.86 -2.58
N GLU A 136 0.17 4.28 -2.70
CA GLU A 136 1.29 3.99 -1.82
C GLU A 136 2.30 5.13 -1.94
N CYS A 137 2.66 5.78 -0.84
CA CYS A 137 3.74 6.76 -0.90
C CYS A 137 4.46 7.03 0.41
N ALA A 138 5.77 7.29 0.31
CA ALA A 138 6.58 7.84 1.38
C ALA A 138 7.95 8.31 0.86
N SER A 139 8.65 9.11 1.66
CA SER A 139 10.11 9.19 1.59
C SER A 139 10.72 8.21 2.57
N THR A 140 11.88 7.65 2.27
CA THR A 140 12.68 6.95 3.28
C THR A 140 13.69 7.86 3.93
N PHE A 141 14.02 7.56 5.19
CA PHE A 141 15.29 7.93 5.80
C PHE A 141 16.17 6.67 5.89
N HIS A 142 17.33 6.72 5.24
CA HIS A 142 18.29 5.62 5.21
C HIS A 142 19.02 5.56 6.54
N MET A 143 18.77 4.51 7.31
CA MET A 143 19.32 4.32 8.66
C MET A 143 20.70 3.67 8.63
N GLY A 144 20.88 2.67 7.75
CA GLY A 144 22.03 1.78 7.80
C GLY A 144 22.08 0.80 6.64
N LYS A 145 23.13 -0.02 6.61
CA LYS A 145 23.28 -1.20 5.76
C LYS A 145 23.26 -2.45 6.62
N LEU A 146 22.37 -3.38 6.32
CA LEU A 146 22.33 -4.69 6.95
C LEU A 146 23.47 -5.57 6.39
N ASN A 147 24.36 -6.00 7.27
CA ASN A 147 25.49 -6.85 6.98
C ASN A 147 25.08 -8.34 6.96
N ALA A 148 25.90 -9.17 6.32
CA ALA A 148 25.64 -10.62 6.21
C ALA A 148 25.62 -11.35 7.57
N ASP A 149 26.30 -10.80 8.58
CA ASP A 149 26.31 -11.32 9.95
C ASP A 149 25.09 -10.87 10.79
N GLY A 150 24.17 -10.11 10.19
CA GLY A 150 22.99 -9.56 10.84
C GLY A 150 23.25 -8.26 11.64
N SER A 151 24.47 -7.74 11.63
CA SER A 151 24.76 -6.42 12.19
C SER A 151 24.36 -5.30 11.22
N SER A 152 24.21 -4.08 11.73
CA SER A 152 23.88 -2.90 10.91
C SER A 152 25.02 -1.89 10.96
N THR A 153 25.47 -1.44 9.79
CA THR A 153 26.42 -0.33 9.65
C THR A 153 25.64 0.97 9.44
N PRO A 154 25.70 1.95 10.36
CA PRO A 154 24.98 3.21 10.20
C PRO A 154 25.40 3.97 8.94
N LEU A 155 24.42 4.59 8.27
CA LEU A 155 24.67 5.52 7.18
C LEU A 155 24.72 6.97 7.69
N ASP A 156 25.33 7.86 6.91
CA ASP A 156 25.35 9.29 7.23
C ASP A 156 23.92 9.84 7.24
N ALA A 157 23.58 10.58 8.30
CA ALA A 157 22.28 11.21 8.46
C ALA A 157 22.01 12.27 7.38
N GLY A 158 23.04 12.79 6.71
CA GLY A 158 22.91 13.79 5.66
C GLY A 158 22.17 15.04 6.14
N ILE A 159 21.13 15.44 5.43
CA ILE A 159 20.27 16.58 5.83
C ILE A 159 19.37 16.28 7.04
N GLY A 160 19.45 15.08 7.60
CA GLY A 160 18.64 14.63 8.72
C GLY A 160 17.26 14.13 8.31
N ARG A 161 16.64 13.37 9.23
CA ARG A 161 15.37 12.67 9.00
C ARG A 161 14.22 13.61 8.66
N THR A 162 14.00 14.62 9.51
CA THR A 162 12.85 15.51 9.34
C THR A 162 12.89 16.22 8.00
N GLN A 163 14.05 16.74 7.58
CA GLN A 163 14.17 17.43 6.31
C GLN A 163 13.97 16.47 5.13
N THR A 164 14.60 15.30 5.17
CA THR A 164 14.43 14.25 4.14
C THR A 164 12.96 13.88 3.97
N ILE A 165 12.30 13.46 5.05
CA ILE A 165 10.90 13.01 5.01
C ILE A 165 9.95 14.15 4.61
N MET A 166 10.12 15.33 5.18
CA MET A 166 9.20 16.45 4.91
C MET A 166 9.40 17.06 3.53
N SER A 167 10.60 16.99 2.92
CA SER A 167 10.81 17.46 1.55
C SER A 167 9.87 16.77 0.56
N PHE A 168 9.67 15.46 0.72
CA PHE A 168 8.73 14.68 -0.08
C PHE A 168 7.27 15.12 0.15
N TRP A 169 6.80 15.16 1.40
CA TRP A 169 5.42 15.54 1.70
C TRP A 169 5.09 16.99 1.28
N ASN A 170 6.07 17.88 1.40
CA ASN A 170 5.96 19.28 0.96
C ASN A 170 6.00 19.44 -0.56
N SER A 171 6.41 18.43 -1.33
CA SER A 171 6.35 18.50 -2.80
C SER A 171 4.91 18.38 -3.34
N PHE A 172 3.97 17.86 -2.53
CA PHE A 172 2.59 17.66 -2.96
C PHE A 172 1.55 17.86 -1.85
N LEU A 173 1.48 16.98 -0.85
CA LEU A 173 0.36 16.92 0.10
C LEU A 173 0.20 18.22 0.90
N PHE A 174 1.31 18.85 1.26
CA PHE A 174 1.33 20.13 1.96
C PHE A 174 1.62 21.33 1.04
N ASN A 175 1.48 21.15 -0.28
CA ASN A 175 1.65 22.20 -1.29
C ASN A 175 0.29 22.61 -1.88
N PRO A 176 -0.27 23.77 -1.51
CA PRO A 176 -1.56 24.24 -2.02
C PRO A 176 -1.60 24.41 -3.54
N THR A 177 -0.47 24.78 -4.16
CA THR A 177 -0.38 24.93 -5.62
C THR A 177 -0.51 23.58 -6.31
N PHE A 178 0.14 22.54 -5.75
CA PHE A 178 -0.02 21.18 -6.24
C PHE A 178 -1.49 20.74 -6.14
N LEU A 179 -2.11 20.89 -4.97
CA LEU A 179 -3.51 20.47 -4.78
C LEU A 179 -4.49 21.19 -5.72
N ALA A 180 -4.25 22.47 -6.02
CA ALA A 180 -5.03 23.24 -6.99
C ALA A 180 -4.85 22.73 -8.44
N ASN A 181 -3.65 22.28 -8.80
CA ASN A 181 -3.34 21.76 -10.14
C ASN A 181 -3.84 20.32 -10.36
N TYR A 182 -4.00 19.55 -9.29
CA TYR A 182 -4.41 18.14 -9.34
C TYR A 182 -5.77 17.89 -8.66
N PRO A 183 -6.87 18.52 -9.11
CA PRO A 183 -8.17 18.47 -8.42
C PRO A 183 -8.83 17.09 -8.41
N LEU A 184 -8.39 16.14 -9.24
CA LEU A 184 -8.83 14.74 -9.19
C LEU A 184 -8.09 13.90 -8.13
N LEU A 185 -7.02 14.40 -7.50
CA LEU A 185 -6.40 13.71 -6.37
C LEU A 185 -7.38 13.73 -5.19
N LYS A 186 -7.94 12.57 -4.86
CA LYS A 186 -8.93 12.42 -3.79
C LYS A 186 -8.46 11.55 -2.63
N MET A 187 -7.31 10.89 -2.74
CA MET A 187 -6.82 10.02 -1.67
C MET A 187 -5.32 9.84 -1.73
N VAL A 188 -4.69 9.77 -0.55
CA VAL A 188 -3.25 9.53 -0.37
C VAL A 188 -3.07 8.48 0.71
N PHE A 189 -2.26 7.46 0.43
CA PHE A 189 -1.90 6.39 1.37
C PHE A 189 -0.44 6.49 1.77
N ALA A 190 -0.20 6.88 3.03
CA ALA A 190 1.15 6.90 3.57
C ALA A 190 1.65 5.49 3.86
N PHE A 191 2.88 5.21 3.39
CA PHE A 191 3.57 3.96 3.63
C PHE A 191 4.39 4.03 4.93
N GLU A 192 3.74 3.75 6.06
CA GLU A 192 4.36 3.86 7.39
C GLU A 192 5.05 2.56 7.82
N MET A 193 6.18 2.22 7.20
CA MET A 193 6.91 0.98 7.48
C MET A 193 8.44 1.13 7.47
N PHE A 194 9.13 0.27 8.22
CA PHE A 194 10.56 0.03 8.07
C PHE A 194 10.79 -1.20 7.18
N LYS A 195 11.71 -1.12 6.21
CA LYS A 195 12.08 -2.23 5.33
C LYS A 195 13.59 -2.31 5.16
N VAL A 196 14.09 -3.52 4.94
CA VAL A 196 15.44 -3.72 4.40
C VAL A 196 15.29 -4.10 2.93
N GLU A 197 15.81 -3.26 2.05
CA GLU A 197 15.70 -3.41 0.59
C GLU A 197 16.82 -2.65 -0.12
N ASP A 198 16.83 -2.64 -1.46
CA ASP A 198 17.75 -1.84 -2.28
C ASP A 198 19.23 -1.97 -1.86
N ASN A 199 19.81 -3.15 -2.13
CA ASN A 199 21.17 -3.49 -1.71
C ASN A 199 21.35 -3.48 -0.18
N ASN A 200 20.40 -4.11 0.53
CA ASN A 200 20.39 -4.26 2.00
C ASN A 200 20.41 -2.94 2.79
N THR A 201 19.89 -1.85 2.22
CA THR A 201 19.67 -0.60 2.97
C THR A 201 18.49 -0.77 3.93
N GLU A 202 18.70 -0.35 5.17
CA GLU A 202 17.68 -0.23 6.21
C GLU A 202 16.92 1.09 6.01
N ASN A 203 15.79 1.02 5.32
CA ASN A 203 14.95 2.13 4.92
C ASN A 203 13.80 2.34 5.91
N ASP A 204 13.71 3.51 6.54
CA ASP A 204 12.61 3.85 7.42
C ASP A 204 11.68 4.89 6.77
N TYR A 205 10.49 4.46 6.36
CA TYR A 205 9.50 5.30 5.67
C TYR A 205 8.53 6.02 6.61
N ARG A 206 8.60 5.76 7.92
CA ARG A 206 7.61 6.27 8.87
C ARG A 206 7.82 7.75 9.14
N ALA A 207 6.82 8.57 8.83
CA ALA A 207 6.78 9.97 9.26
C ALA A 207 6.44 10.11 10.76
N THR A 208 5.88 9.05 11.36
CA THR A 208 5.30 9.11 12.72
C THR A 208 6.19 8.61 13.85
N VAL A 209 7.34 8.01 13.55
CA VAL A 209 8.17 7.32 14.57
C VAL A 209 9.12 8.25 15.34
N ASP A 210 9.60 9.32 14.70
CA ASP A 210 10.51 10.30 15.31
C ASP A 210 9.73 11.55 15.75
N ALA A 211 10.02 12.07 16.94
CA ALA A 211 9.25 13.16 17.54
C ALA A 211 9.28 14.45 16.71
N SER A 212 10.44 14.82 16.16
CA SER A 212 10.59 16.04 15.36
C SER A 212 9.89 15.93 14.01
N THR A 213 10.00 14.75 13.37
CA THR A 213 9.34 14.44 12.10
C THR A 213 7.82 14.35 12.28
N LEU A 214 7.34 13.70 13.34
CA LEU A 214 5.92 13.63 13.68
C LEU A 214 5.34 15.03 13.94
N ALA A 215 6.07 15.90 14.65
CA ALA A 215 5.63 17.27 14.91
C ALA A 215 5.47 18.07 13.60
N ALA A 216 6.44 17.97 12.69
CA ALA A 216 6.38 18.62 11.38
C ALA A 216 5.25 18.06 10.50
N PHE A 217 5.11 16.75 10.44
CA PHE A 217 4.04 16.09 9.67
C PHE A 217 2.65 16.45 10.21
N SER A 218 2.49 16.43 11.53
CA SER A 218 1.25 16.83 12.21
C SER A 218 0.91 18.30 11.97
N ALA A 219 1.93 19.18 11.90
CA ALA A 219 1.71 20.59 11.57
C ALA A 219 1.19 20.75 10.13
N GLY A 220 1.76 20.01 9.17
CA GLY A 220 1.27 19.96 7.79
C GLY A 220 -0.18 19.49 7.70
N LEU A 221 -0.53 18.40 8.40
CA LEU A 221 -1.90 17.89 8.44
C LEU A 221 -2.89 18.91 9.03
N LYS A 222 -2.49 19.65 10.08
CA LYS A 222 -3.32 20.72 10.66
C LYS A 222 -3.54 21.88 9.70
N GLN A 223 -2.51 22.27 8.94
CA GLN A 223 -2.65 23.31 7.91
C GLN A 223 -3.58 22.85 6.78
N LEU A 224 -3.44 21.59 6.37
CA LEU A 224 -4.27 20.98 5.36
C LEU A 224 -5.74 20.90 5.82
N ASP A 225 -6.00 20.50 7.06
CA ASP A 225 -7.34 20.52 7.68
C ASP A 225 -7.93 21.94 7.73
N ALA A 226 -7.15 22.92 8.20
CA ALA A 226 -7.57 24.31 8.29
C ALA A 226 -7.90 24.94 6.92
N SER A 227 -7.34 24.42 5.83
CA SER A 227 -7.66 24.86 4.47
C SER A 227 -9.02 24.34 3.97
N GLY A 228 -9.61 23.35 4.64
CA GLY A 228 -10.83 22.67 4.19
C GLY A 228 -10.61 21.67 3.04
N ALA A 229 -9.36 21.37 2.69
CA ALA A 229 -9.03 20.45 1.60
C ALA A 229 -9.22 18.96 1.94
N VAL A 230 -9.42 18.60 3.21
CA VAL A 230 -9.52 17.20 3.66
C VAL A 230 -10.85 16.93 4.34
N GLN A 231 -11.40 15.75 4.05
CA GLN A 231 -12.45 15.15 4.85
C GLN A 231 -11.86 14.03 5.70
N TRP A 232 -11.93 14.23 7.01
CA TRP A 232 -11.58 13.21 7.98
C TRP A 232 -12.72 12.22 8.14
N ALA A 233 -12.37 10.95 8.33
CA ALA A 233 -13.34 9.97 8.76
C ALA A 233 -13.98 10.44 10.07
N SER A 234 -15.30 10.66 10.07
CA SER A 234 -16.02 10.87 11.32
C SER A 234 -15.96 9.56 12.10
N GLY A 235 -15.62 9.63 13.39
CA GLY A 235 -15.48 8.47 14.29
C GLY A 235 -16.80 7.71 14.57
N GLY A 236 -17.78 7.78 13.67
CA GLY A 236 -19.11 7.19 13.82
C GLY A 236 -19.53 6.42 12.58
N ARG A 237 -19.01 5.20 12.41
CA ARG A 237 -19.86 4.12 11.92
C ARG A 237 -20.21 3.26 13.12
N GLY A 238 -21.29 3.62 13.81
CA GLY A 238 -22.05 2.61 14.50
C GLY A 238 -22.39 1.53 13.48
N ILE A 239 -21.89 0.33 13.69
CA ILE A 239 -22.39 -0.84 12.96
C ILE A 239 -23.90 -0.82 13.16
N PRO A 240 -24.73 -0.80 12.11
CA PRO A 240 -26.17 -0.93 12.27
C PRO A 240 -26.42 -2.28 12.93
N VAL A 241 -26.70 -2.28 14.23
CA VAL A 241 -27.29 -3.45 14.89
C VAL A 241 -28.70 -3.52 14.34
N ALA A 242 -28.97 -4.53 13.50
CA ALA A 242 -30.31 -4.78 13.01
C ALA A 242 -31.28 -4.91 14.21
N PRO A 243 -32.40 -4.18 14.24
CA PRO A 243 -33.38 -4.33 15.32
C PRO A 243 -34.00 -5.72 15.19
N GLY A 244 -33.70 -6.62 16.14
CA GLY A 244 -34.33 -7.94 16.18
C GLY A 244 -33.44 -9.11 16.62
N ALA A 245 -32.14 -8.91 16.87
CA ALA A 245 -31.36 -9.95 17.54
C ALA A 245 -31.77 -10.01 19.03
N PRO A 246 -32.26 -11.15 19.56
CA PRO A 246 -32.58 -11.26 20.98
C PRO A 246 -31.34 -10.99 21.82
N ALA A 247 -31.49 -10.24 22.91
CA ALA A 247 -30.43 -10.07 23.90
C ALA A 247 -30.04 -11.45 24.44
N VAL A 248 -28.87 -11.96 24.05
CA VAL A 248 -28.31 -13.16 24.65
C VAL A 248 -27.77 -12.77 26.02
N ALA A 249 -28.44 -13.26 27.06
CA ALA A 249 -27.99 -13.14 28.43
C ALA A 249 -26.56 -13.67 28.59
N THR A 250 -25.70 -12.86 29.21
CA THR A 250 -24.36 -13.25 29.64
C THR A 250 -24.46 -14.38 30.66
N SER A 251 -24.28 -15.61 30.20
CA SER A 251 -23.97 -16.76 31.04
C SER A 251 -22.49 -17.09 30.84
N SER A 252 -21.71 -16.92 31.91
CA SER A 252 -20.36 -17.46 32.02
C SER A 252 -20.45 -18.99 31.99
N ASN A 253 -19.51 -19.61 31.27
CA ASN A 253 -19.37 -21.04 30.96
C ASN A 253 -20.29 -21.60 29.87
N ARG A 254 -19.81 -21.52 28.63
CA ARG A 254 -20.05 -22.57 27.62
C ARG A 254 -18.72 -23.07 27.08
N THR A 255 -18.50 -24.37 27.25
CA THR A 255 -17.48 -25.16 26.57
C THR A 255 -17.70 -25.06 25.06
N LEU A 256 -16.66 -24.67 24.32
CA LEU A 256 -16.68 -24.70 22.85
C LEU A 256 -16.67 -26.16 22.38
N SER A 257 -17.78 -26.63 21.79
CA SER A 257 -17.77 -27.84 20.97
C SER A 257 -17.44 -27.45 19.53
N THR A 258 -16.32 -27.94 19.03
CA THR A 258 -15.88 -27.78 17.65
C THR A 258 -16.87 -28.47 16.71
N ILE A 259 -17.53 -27.71 15.84
CA ILE A 259 -18.28 -28.27 14.71
C ILE A 259 -17.31 -28.39 13.53
N SER A 260 -16.87 -29.62 13.25
CA SER A 260 -16.09 -29.93 12.06
C SER A 260 -17.02 -30.04 10.84
N VAL A 261 -16.89 -29.13 9.88
CA VAL A 261 -17.54 -29.27 8.57
C VAL A 261 -16.56 -29.93 7.62
N SER A 262 -16.81 -31.19 7.27
CA SER A 262 -16.07 -31.92 6.25
C SER A 262 -16.62 -31.56 4.87
N VAL A 263 -15.85 -30.86 4.04
CA VAL A 263 -16.17 -30.68 2.62
C VAL A 263 -15.48 -31.79 1.83
N THR A 264 -16.24 -32.74 1.29
CA THR A 264 -15.73 -33.76 0.37
C THR A 264 -15.74 -33.22 -1.05
N ALA A 265 -14.56 -32.84 -1.56
CA ALA A 265 -14.39 -32.63 -3.00
C ALA A 265 -14.27 -34.01 -3.69
N THR A 266 -15.21 -34.36 -4.56
CA THR A 266 -15.11 -35.56 -5.39
C THR A 266 -14.31 -35.19 -6.64
N ILE A 267 -13.06 -35.63 -6.71
CA ILE A 267 -12.27 -35.61 -7.95
C ILE A 267 -12.45 -36.99 -8.58
N SER A 268 -13.16 -37.05 -9.70
CA SER A 268 -13.12 -38.23 -10.57
C SER A 268 -11.78 -38.21 -11.29
N SER A 269 -10.91 -39.17 -10.95
CA SER A 269 -9.65 -39.41 -11.66
C SER A 269 -9.77 -40.71 -12.42
N ASP A 270 -9.52 -40.66 -13.72
CA ASP A 270 -9.19 -41.85 -14.48
C ASP A 270 -7.67 -42.06 -14.39
N THR A 271 -7.31 -43.12 -13.67
CA THR A 271 -6.08 -43.92 -13.71
C THR A 271 -4.73 -43.27 -14.10
N SER A 272 -3.85 -43.02 -13.11
CA SER A 272 -2.66 -43.86 -12.83
C SER A 272 -1.62 -43.18 -11.90
N THR A 273 -1.52 -43.74 -10.69
CA THR A 273 -0.35 -43.97 -9.82
C THR A 273 0.67 -42.86 -9.51
N GLY A 274 0.63 -42.36 -8.26
CA GLY A 274 1.78 -41.77 -7.54
C GLY A 274 1.37 -40.89 -6.35
N SER A 275 1.20 -41.45 -5.15
CA SER A 275 0.76 -40.74 -3.95
C SER A 275 1.91 -40.18 -3.11
N VAL A 276 1.87 -38.89 -2.74
CA VAL A 276 2.58 -38.33 -1.57
C VAL A 276 1.57 -37.55 -0.75
N SER A 277 1.36 -37.97 0.51
CA SER A 277 0.48 -37.33 1.50
C SER A 277 1.31 -36.46 2.43
N THR A 278 0.93 -35.20 2.63
CA THR A 278 1.46 -34.34 3.71
C THR A 278 0.30 -33.74 4.49
N THR A 279 0.19 -34.15 5.75
CA THR A 279 -0.78 -33.65 6.73
C THR A 279 -0.15 -32.48 7.50
N ILE A 280 -0.78 -31.29 7.49
CA ILE A 280 -0.36 -30.14 8.30
C ILE A 280 -1.21 -30.12 9.60
N PRO A 281 -0.60 -30.22 10.80
CA PRO A 281 -1.32 -30.03 12.05
C PRO A 281 -1.45 -28.54 12.39
N VAL A 282 -2.64 -28.13 12.82
CA VAL A 282 -2.94 -26.79 13.37
C VAL A 282 -3.02 -26.93 14.89
N SER A 283 -2.23 -26.14 15.64
CA SER A 283 -2.36 -25.98 17.09
C SER A 283 -2.65 -24.52 17.44
N GLU A 284 -3.78 -24.27 18.10
CA GLU A 284 -4.17 -23.03 18.81
C GLU A 284 -3.41 -22.94 20.17
N THR A 285 -3.28 -21.85 20.95
CA THR A 285 -4.11 -20.69 21.32
C THR A 285 -3.22 -19.63 22.03
N SER A 286 -3.61 -18.34 22.03
CA SER A 286 -3.69 -17.53 23.28
C SER A 286 -4.53 -16.26 23.07
N SER A 287 -5.24 -15.86 24.13
CA SER A 287 -6.33 -14.88 24.16
C SER A 287 -5.96 -13.53 24.78
N ALA A 288 -6.55 -12.45 24.23
CA ALA A 288 -7.06 -11.23 24.88
C ALA A 288 -6.13 -10.00 25.13
N ILE A 289 -6.58 -8.88 24.52
CA ILE A 289 -6.64 -7.47 24.97
C ILE A 289 -5.30 -6.70 25.11
N GLY A 290 -5.24 -5.54 24.45
CA GLY A 290 -3.99 -4.87 24.09
C GLY A 290 -3.38 -3.94 25.15
N SER A 291 -2.08 -3.71 25.01
CA SER A 291 -1.40 -2.40 24.93
C SER A 291 0.11 -2.57 25.00
N ALA A 292 0.82 -2.14 23.95
CA ALA A 292 2.25 -1.76 23.88
C ALA A 292 3.36 -2.76 24.32
N VAL A 293 4.56 -2.49 23.78
CA VAL A 293 5.92 -2.93 24.21
C VAL A 293 6.46 -4.25 23.65
N ALA A 294 7.60 -4.10 22.96
CA ALA A 294 8.47 -5.15 22.45
C ALA A 294 9.31 -5.80 23.56
N ALA A 295 9.60 -7.10 23.45
CA ALA A 295 10.85 -7.69 23.93
C ALA A 295 11.12 -9.04 23.26
N ASN A 296 12.37 -9.21 22.87
CA ASN A 296 12.97 -10.29 22.11
C ASN A 296 13.60 -11.34 23.06
N ALA A 297 13.65 -12.64 22.72
CA ALA A 297 14.81 -13.54 22.91
C ALA A 297 14.52 -15.05 22.66
N LYS A 298 15.34 -15.62 21.76
CA LYS A 298 16.06 -16.94 21.74
C LYS A 298 15.24 -18.25 21.88
N SER A 299 15.51 -19.35 21.17
CA SER A 299 16.66 -19.85 20.40
C SER A 299 16.24 -21.05 19.53
N GLY A 300 16.92 -21.31 18.40
CA GLY A 300 16.86 -22.60 17.71
C GLY A 300 17.14 -22.50 16.21
N SER A 301 18.40 -22.60 15.82
CA SER A 301 18.88 -22.54 14.45
C SER A 301 18.46 -23.74 13.60
N VAL A 302 17.77 -23.50 12.49
CA VAL A 302 17.81 -24.31 11.25
C VAL A 302 17.74 -23.34 10.06
N SER A 303 18.75 -23.40 9.21
CA SER A 303 18.92 -22.58 8.01
C SER A 303 17.94 -23.00 6.90
N LEU A 304 17.04 -22.10 6.52
CA LEU A 304 16.34 -22.12 5.23
C LEU A 304 16.24 -20.67 4.72
N MET A 305 16.99 -20.37 3.65
CA MET A 305 16.78 -19.19 2.83
C MET A 305 15.36 -19.24 2.25
N ASN A 306 14.51 -18.29 2.65
CA ASN A 306 13.35 -17.81 1.90
C ASN A 306 12.81 -16.56 2.61
N GLY A 307 13.30 -15.40 2.17
CA GLY A 307 12.81 -14.11 2.63
C GLY A 307 11.50 -13.76 1.94
N MET A 308 10.38 -14.03 2.60
CA MET A 308 9.13 -13.32 2.33
C MET A 308 8.25 -13.38 3.58
N PHE A 309 8.51 -12.48 4.52
CA PHE A 309 7.60 -12.26 5.65
C PHE A 309 6.50 -11.31 5.20
N GLY A 310 5.27 -11.82 5.11
CA GLY A 310 4.08 -10.99 5.03
C GLY A 310 3.89 -10.27 6.36
N PHE A 311 3.98 -8.94 6.35
CA PHE A 311 3.70 -8.09 7.50
C PHE A 311 2.44 -7.26 7.25
N ILE A 312 1.66 -7.06 8.32
CA ILE A 312 0.49 -6.18 8.33
C ILE A 312 1.00 -4.74 8.23
N ALA A 313 0.71 -4.09 7.11
CA ALA A 313 0.98 -2.67 6.92
C ALA A 313 -0.06 -1.82 7.66
N THR A 314 0.42 -0.89 8.49
CA THR A 314 -0.43 0.20 9.00
C THR A 314 -0.41 1.30 7.96
N PHE A 315 -1.54 1.54 7.32
CA PHE A 315 -1.71 2.66 6.39
C PHE A 315 -2.37 3.83 7.11
N ILE A 316 -1.80 5.02 6.92
CA ILE A 316 -2.50 6.26 7.21
C ILE A 316 -3.16 6.71 5.90
N SER A 317 -4.48 6.89 5.91
CA SER A 317 -5.26 7.21 4.71
C SER A 317 -6.19 8.37 4.99
N PHE A 318 -6.24 9.33 4.06
CA PHE A 318 -7.14 10.49 4.15
C PHE A 318 -7.80 10.77 2.80
N LEU A 319 -9.03 11.32 2.85
CA LEU A 319 -9.79 11.71 1.67
C LEU A 319 -9.59 13.22 1.43
N ILE A 320 -9.10 13.57 0.24
CA ILE A 320 -8.95 14.95 -0.23
C ILE A 320 -10.22 15.34 -1.00
N LEU A 321 -10.70 16.55 -0.75
CA LEU A 321 -11.96 17.08 -1.29
C LEU A 321 -11.88 17.52 -2.74
#